data_AF-A0A0A9Y6R6-F1
#
_entry.id   AF-A0A0A9Y6R6-F1
#
_cell.length_a   1.000
_cell.length_b   1.000
_cell.length_c   1.000
_cell.angle_alpha   90.00
_cell.angle_beta   90.00
_cell.angle_gamma   90.00
#
_symmetry.space_group_name_H-M   'P 1'
#
loop_
_entity.id
_entity.type
_entity.pdbx_description
1 polymer ?
#
loop_
_entity_poly.entity_id
_entity_poly.type
_entity_poly.pdbx_seq_one_letter_code
_entity_poly.pdbx_strand_id
1 'polypeptide(L)'
;PLLPLLTKKSALDLSKRTFSPSLTSIMILLPRICPSDAKTQQTIDDQWRKLPIAKGKLPQEVMNCEVDDKLWALLSNVKFEGEENGAFSELCQFALNALSLPHSNADCERIFSSVNLIKTEKRNKMITTTINGCLLAKQAVNIAGGCINFKPECEHFDEDFFYAN
;
A
#
# COMPACT_ATOMS: atom_id res chain seq x y z
N PRO A 1 -10.23 -10.39 -4.84
CA PRO A 1 -10.33 -9.27 -5.80
C PRO A 1 -11.14 -8.08 -5.22
N LEU A 2 -10.67 -7.51 -4.11
CA LEU A 2 -11.34 -6.43 -3.36
C LEU A 2 -10.75 -5.03 -3.68
N LEU A 3 -9.49 -4.99 -4.15
CA LEU A 3 -8.83 -3.77 -4.63
C LEU A 3 -9.34 -3.18 -5.96
N PRO A 4 -9.99 -3.91 -6.90
CA PRO A 4 -10.54 -3.29 -8.12
C PRO A 4 -11.49 -2.13 -7.82
N LEU A 5 -12.12 -2.14 -6.63
CA LEU A 5 -13.00 -1.07 -6.18
C LEU A 5 -12.25 0.22 -5.87
N LEU A 6 -11.05 0.13 -5.27
CA LEU A 6 -10.22 1.27 -4.89
C LEU A 6 -9.37 1.79 -6.06
N THR A 7 -9.48 1.20 -7.25
CA THR A 7 -8.82 1.73 -8.45
C THR A 7 -9.44 3.05 -8.87
N LYS A 8 -8.66 3.93 -9.51
CA LYS A 8 -9.14 5.21 -10.07
C LYS A 8 -10.44 5.06 -10.86
N LYS A 9 -10.48 4.06 -11.75
CA LYS A 9 -11.62 3.79 -12.65
C LYS A 9 -12.89 3.51 -11.87
N SER A 10 -12.79 2.76 -10.77
CA SER A 10 -13.94 2.43 -9.93
C SER A 10 -14.28 3.55 -8.94
N ALA A 11 -13.27 4.22 -8.39
CA ALA A 11 -13.43 5.28 -7.41
C ALA A 11 -14.11 6.53 -7.99
N LEU A 12 -13.80 6.91 -9.23
CA LEU A 12 -14.31 8.14 -9.88
C LEU A 12 -15.49 7.90 -10.84
N ASP A 13 -16.01 6.68 -10.94
CA ASP A 13 -17.13 6.34 -11.81
C ASP A 13 -18.43 6.24 -11.00
N LEU A 14 -19.40 7.10 -11.35
CA LEU A 14 -20.71 7.12 -10.72
C LEU A 14 -21.50 5.84 -11.01
N SER A 15 -21.33 5.24 -12.19
CA SER A 15 -22.03 4.01 -12.55
C SER A 15 -21.67 2.85 -11.61
N LYS A 16 -20.44 2.83 -11.10
CA LYS A 16 -19.95 1.81 -10.15
C LYS A 16 -20.59 1.92 -8.77
N ARG A 17 -21.20 3.06 -8.41
CA ARG A 17 -21.94 3.21 -7.16
C ARG A 17 -23.28 2.44 -7.15
N THR A 18 -23.79 2.06 -8.32
CA THR A 18 -24.99 1.19 -8.39
C THR A 18 -24.69 -0.24 -7.91
N PHE A 19 -23.50 -0.76 -8.20
CA PHE A 19 -23.08 -2.11 -7.83
C PHE A 19 -22.39 -2.17 -6.47
N SER A 20 -21.67 -1.11 -6.12
CA SER A 20 -20.90 -0.99 -4.87
C SER A 20 -21.16 0.37 -4.21
N PRO A 21 -22.36 0.54 -3.62
CA PRO A 21 -22.78 1.82 -3.03
C PRO A 21 -22.04 2.14 -1.72
N SER A 22 -21.47 1.13 -1.07
CA SER A 22 -20.87 1.23 0.24
C SER A 22 -19.56 0.44 0.34
N LEU A 23 -18.66 0.91 1.19
CA LEU A 23 -17.43 0.23 1.57
C LEU A 23 -17.60 -0.72 2.76
N THR A 24 -18.78 -0.83 3.36
CA THR A 24 -19.04 -1.69 4.54
C THR A 24 -18.56 -3.13 4.31
N SER A 25 -18.81 -3.71 3.14
CA SER A 25 -18.35 -5.07 2.81
C SER A 25 -16.83 -5.22 2.89
N ILE A 26 -16.07 -4.19 2.49
CA ILE A 26 -14.60 -4.20 2.57
C ILE A 26 -14.14 -3.93 4.00
N MET A 27 -14.79 -2.99 4.70
CA MET A 27 -14.51 -2.68 6.10
C MET A 27 -14.63 -3.92 7.00
N ILE A 28 -15.64 -4.76 6.77
CA ILE A 28 -15.83 -6.03 7.49
C ILE A 28 -14.70 -7.03 7.21
N LEU A 29 -14.20 -7.07 5.97
CA LEU A 29 -13.12 -7.98 5.57
C LEU A 29 -11.74 -7.53 6.07
N LEU A 30 -11.58 -6.24 6.39
CA LEU A 30 -10.33 -5.65 6.84
C LEU A 30 -10.47 -5.06 8.27
N PRO A 31 -10.85 -5.86 9.29
CA PRO A 31 -11.17 -5.34 10.63
C PRO A 31 -9.95 -4.75 11.36
N ARG A 32 -8.73 -5.07 10.91
CA ARG A 32 -7.48 -4.50 11.44
C ARG A 32 -7.11 -3.15 10.83
N ILE A 33 -7.66 -2.84 9.67
CA ILE A 33 -7.44 -1.56 8.96
C ILE A 33 -8.62 -0.63 9.20
N CYS A 34 -9.83 -1.19 9.24
CA CYS A 34 -11.03 -0.42 9.49
C CYS A 34 -11.00 0.18 10.90
N PRO A 35 -11.26 1.49 11.05
CA PRO A 35 -11.41 2.11 12.36
C PRO A 35 -12.51 1.42 13.15
N SER A 36 -12.33 1.20 14.46
CA SER A 36 -13.36 0.60 15.31
C SER A 36 -14.52 1.55 15.62
N ASP A 37 -14.33 2.85 15.38
CA ASP A 37 -15.31 3.90 15.63
C ASP A 37 -16.37 3.96 14.50
N ALA A 38 -17.64 3.81 14.87
CA ALA A 38 -18.76 3.80 13.93
C ALA A 38 -18.95 5.16 13.22
N LYS A 39 -18.63 6.28 13.86
CA LYS A 39 -18.72 7.62 13.26
C LYS A 39 -17.65 7.77 12.17
N THR A 40 -16.44 7.29 12.39
CA THR A 40 -15.39 7.28 11.37
C THR A 40 -15.75 6.36 10.20
N GLN A 41 -16.29 5.16 10.47
CA GLN A 41 -16.77 4.27 9.40
C GLN A 41 -17.85 4.93 8.54
N GLN A 42 -18.82 5.59 9.17
CA GLN A 42 -19.85 6.34 8.45
C GLN A 42 -19.25 7.47 7.62
N THR A 43 -18.28 8.21 8.17
CA THR A 43 -17.60 9.30 7.46
C THR A 43 -16.87 8.80 6.21
N ILE A 44 -16.19 7.66 6.30
CA ILE A 44 -15.51 7.03 5.15
C ILE A 44 -16.53 6.64 4.08
N ASP A 45 -17.67 6.05 4.46
CA ASP A 45 -18.71 5.64 3.52
C ASP A 45 -19.38 6.85 2.84
N ASP A 46 -19.62 7.92 3.59
CA ASP A 46 -20.17 9.18 3.06
C ASP A 46 -19.20 9.82 2.06
N GLN A 47 -17.91 9.88 2.40
CA GLN A 47 -16.86 10.37 1.50
C GLN A 47 -16.78 9.52 0.22
N TRP A 48 -16.90 8.19 0.35
CA TRP A 48 -16.91 7.28 -0.79
C TRP A 48 -18.06 7.57 -1.76
N ARG A 49 -19.26 7.89 -1.26
CA ARG A 49 -20.42 8.25 -2.07
C ARG A 49 -20.30 9.64 -2.69
N LYS A 50 -19.67 10.59 -2.00
CA LYS A 50 -19.45 11.97 -2.47
C LYS A 50 -18.39 12.07 -3.57
N LEU A 51 -17.37 11.20 -3.55
CA LEU A 51 -16.20 11.30 -4.44
C LEU A 51 -16.55 11.39 -5.95
N PRO A 52 -17.41 10.52 -6.54
CA PRO A 52 -17.75 10.62 -7.97
C PRO A 52 -18.53 11.88 -8.32
N ILE A 53 -19.30 12.42 -7.37
CA ILE A 53 -20.10 13.64 -7.54
C ILE A 53 -19.16 14.86 -7.55
N ALA A 54 -18.14 14.83 -6.70
CA ALA A 54 -17.13 15.87 -6.61
C ALA A 54 -16.10 15.85 -7.76
N LYS A 55 -16.15 14.85 -8.65
CA LYS A 55 -15.20 14.66 -9.76
C LYS A 55 -14.95 15.92 -10.59
N GLY A 56 -16.00 16.71 -10.86
CA GLY A 56 -15.89 17.95 -11.64
C GLY A 56 -15.13 19.08 -10.94
N LYS A 57 -14.93 18.99 -9.62
CA LYS A 57 -14.21 19.98 -8.80
C LYS A 57 -12.80 19.51 -8.41
N LEU A 58 -12.39 18.31 -8.80
CA LEU A 58 -11.08 17.77 -8.45
C LEU A 58 -9.97 18.44 -9.29
N PRO A 59 -8.77 18.63 -8.72
CA PRO A 59 -7.61 19.12 -9.46
C PRO A 59 -7.24 18.23 -10.65
N GLN A 60 -6.72 18.82 -11.72
CA GLN A 60 -6.29 18.08 -12.92
C GLN A 60 -5.18 17.06 -12.62
N GLU A 61 -4.33 17.33 -11.63
CA GLU A 61 -3.27 16.42 -11.17
C GLU A 61 -3.84 15.07 -10.69
N VAL A 62 -4.93 15.11 -9.93
CA VAL A 62 -5.65 13.92 -9.48
C VAL A 62 -6.27 13.20 -10.68
N MET A 63 -6.87 13.96 -11.60
CA MET A 63 -7.54 13.40 -12.77
C MET A 63 -6.58 12.75 -13.76
N ASN A 64 -5.32 13.19 -13.82
CA ASN A 64 -4.29 12.67 -14.72
C ASN A 64 -3.46 11.55 -14.08
N CYS A 65 -3.52 11.35 -12.76
CA CYS A 65 -2.79 10.29 -12.09
C CYS A 65 -3.32 8.90 -12.49
N GLU A 66 -2.48 8.01 -13.01
CA GLU A 66 -2.88 6.63 -13.37
C GLU A 66 -2.55 5.60 -12.29
N VAL A 67 -1.70 5.97 -11.33
CA VAL A 67 -1.26 5.06 -10.27
C VAL A 67 -2.19 5.21 -9.06
N ASP A 68 -2.79 4.10 -8.62
CA ASP A 68 -3.87 4.12 -7.62
C ASP A 68 -3.43 4.66 -6.26
N ASP A 69 -2.27 4.24 -5.74
CA ASP A 69 -1.73 4.74 -4.46
C ASP A 69 -1.43 6.25 -4.49
N LYS A 70 -0.81 6.73 -5.59
CA LYS A 70 -0.54 8.15 -5.81
C LYS A 70 -1.83 8.94 -5.94
N LEU A 71 -2.87 8.39 -6.56
CA LEU A 71 -4.19 9.03 -6.65
C LEU A 71 -4.73 9.32 -5.25
N TRP A 72 -4.74 8.33 -4.36
CA TRP A 72 -5.25 8.50 -2.99
C TRP A 72 -4.39 9.47 -2.16
N ALA A 73 -3.07 9.49 -2.38
CA ALA A 73 -2.17 10.46 -1.75
C ALA A 73 -2.38 11.90 -2.27
N LEU A 74 -2.75 12.08 -3.55
CA LEU A 74 -3.10 13.39 -4.08
C LEU A 74 -4.48 13.83 -3.57
N LEU A 75 -5.45 12.92 -3.52
CA LEU A 75 -6.80 13.17 -3.01
C LEU A 75 -6.80 13.57 -1.53
N SER A 76 -5.90 13.02 -0.70
CA SER A 76 -5.82 13.39 0.72
C SER A 76 -5.43 14.86 0.93
N ASN A 77 -4.75 15.47 -0.05
CA ASN A 77 -4.32 16.87 0.00
C ASN A 77 -5.38 17.84 -0.55
N VAL A 78 -6.48 17.34 -1.13
CA VAL A 78 -7.55 18.18 -1.67
C VAL A 78 -8.39 18.75 -0.53
N LYS A 79 -8.58 20.08 -0.55
CA LYS A 79 -9.45 20.80 0.40
C LYS A 79 -10.57 21.49 -0.38
N PHE A 80 -11.80 21.36 0.11
CA PHE A 80 -12.92 22.18 -0.35
C PHE A 80 -13.19 23.30 0.67
N GLU A 81 -13.82 24.37 0.21
CA GLU A 81 -14.18 25.51 1.06
C GLU A 81 -15.10 25.05 2.21
N GLY A 82 -14.68 25.31 3.45
CA GLY A 82 -15.43 24.95 4.67
C GLY A 82 -15.01 23.64 5.35
N GLU A 83 -14.06 22.89 4.80
CA GLU A 83 -13.52 21.67 5.42
C GLU A 83 -12.07 21.90 5.89
N GLU A 84 -11.86 21.97 7.21
CA GLU A 84 -10.53 22.20 7.81
C GLU A 84 -9.59 21.00 7.63
N ASN A 85 -10.14 19.79 7.75
CA ASN A 85 -9.50 18.52 7.44
C ASN A 85 -9.90 18.13 6.01
N GLY A 86 -8.93 17.80 5.15
CA GLY A 86 -9.13 17.59 3.72
C GLY A 86 -10.35 16.74 3.37
N ALA A 87 -10.97 17.02 2.23
CA ALA A 87 -12.35 16.61 1.91
C ALA A 87 -12.62 15.10 1.93
N PHE A 88 -11.57 14.32 1.75
CA PHE A 88 -11.62 12.86 1.68
C PHE A 88 -10.57 12.21 2.59
N SER A 89 -10.12 12.89 3.64
CA SER A 89 -8.92 12.48 4.39
C SER A 89 -9.02 11.07 4.99
N GLU A 90 -10.15 10.73 5.59
CA GLU A 90 -10.43 9.45 6.24
C GLU A 90 -10.57 8.33 5.20
N LEU A 91 -11.25 8.60 4.08
CA LEU A 91 -11.35 7.68 2.96
C LEU A 91 -9.97 7.39 2.35
N CYS A 92 -9.15 8.42 2.13
CA CYS A 92 -7.82 8.26 1.54
C CYS A 92 -6.91 7.47 2.46
N GLN A 93 -6.94 7.73 3.77
CA GLN A 93 -6.18 6.96 4.75
C GLN A 93 -6.60 5.48 4.74
N PHE A 94 -7.91 5.21 4.73
CA PHE A 94 -8.42 3.85 4.64
C PHE A 94 -7.98 3.16 3.35
N ALA A 95 -8.09 3.83 2.21
CA ALA A 95 -7.72 3.30 0.91
C ALA A 95 -6.22 2.99 0.80
N LEU A 96 -5.35 3.90 1.26
CA LEU A 96 -3.90 3.70 1.30
C LEU A 96 -3.52 2.52 2.20
N ASN A 97 -4.13 2.43 3.40
CA ASN A 97 -3.89 1.31 4.29
C ASN A 97 -4.33 -0.02 3.63
N ALA A 98 -5.51 -0.04 3.00
CA ALA A 98 -6.01 -1.23 2.30
C ALA A 98 -5.13 -1.63 1.11
N LEU A 99 -4.61 -0.66 0.35
CA LEU A 99 -3.70 -0.87 -0.79
C LEU A 99 -2.29 -1.29 -0.35
N SER A 100 -1.87 -0.95 0.87
CA SER A 100 -0.58 -1.37 1.43
C SER A 100 -0.52 -2.85 1.82
N LEU A 101 -1.68 -3.52 1.87
CA LEU A 101 -1.71 -4.95 2.14
C LEU A 101 -1.09 -5.73 0.98
N PRO A 102 -0.20 -6.70 1.26
CA PRO A 102 0.32 -7.58 0.23
C PRO A 102 -0.85 -8.30 -0.44
N HIS A 103 -1.06 -7.99 -1.72
CA HIS A 103 -2.30 -8.32 -2.43
C HIS A 103 -2.39 -9.81 -2.81
N SER A 104 -1.35 -10.62 -2.57
CA SER A 104 -1.36 -12.03 -2.90
C SER A 104 -0.43 -12.86 -2.04
N ASN A 105 -0.91 -14.06 -1.67
CA ASN A 105 -0.06 -15.12 -1.13
C ASN A 105 1.15 -15.39 -2.05
N ALA A 106 1.04 -15.15 -3.35
CA ALA A 106 2.12 -15.26 -4.32
C ALA A 106 3.35 -14.38 -3.98
N ASP A 107 3.17 -13.20 -3.38
CA ASP A 107 4.30 -12.37 -2.96
C ASP A 107 4.99 -12.98 -1.73
N CYS A 108 4.22 -13.50 -0.77
CA CYS A 108 4.77 -14.28 0.33
C CYS A 108 5.46 -15.55 -0.17
N GLU A 109 4.87 -16.27 -1.13
CA GLU A 109 5.47 -17.45 -1.78
C GLU A 109 6.76 -17.11 -2.52
N ARG A 110 6.87 -15.93 -3.14
CA ARG A 110 8.11 -15.45 -3.76
C ARG A 110 9.21 -15.21 -2.72
N ILE A 111 8.87 -14.64 -1.57
CA ILE A 111 9.80 -14.49 -0.45
C ILE A 111 10.18 -15.86 0.11
N PHE A 112 9.22 -16.75 0.36
CA PHE A 112 9.49 -18.11 0.84
C PHE A 112 10.34 -18.92 -0.13
N SER A 113 10.11 -18.79 -1.44
CA SER A 113 10.95 -19.38 -2.49
C SER A 113 12.37 -18.84 -2.42
N SER A 114 12.55 -17.52 -2.26
CA SER A 114 13.86 -16.91 -2.07
C SER A 114 14.55 -17.39 -0.79
N VAL A 115 13.80 -17.56 0.31
CA VAL A 115 14.32 -18.13 1.56
C VAL A 115 14.72 -19.59 1.35
N ASN A 116 13.97 -20.39 0.59
CA ASN A 116 14.33 -21.76 0.25
C ASN A 116 15.59 -21.84 -0.62
N LEU A 117 15.82 -20.90 -1.53
CA LEU A 117 17.07 -20.80 -2.28
C LEU A 117 18.26 -20.42 -1.38
N ILE A 118 18.02 -19.57 -0.39
CA ILE A 118 19.02 -19.21 0.61
C ILE A 118 19.30 -20.43 1.53
N LYS A 119 18.27 -21.09 2.04
CA LYS A 119 18.38 -22.28 2.89
C LYS A 119 18.57 -23.54 2.03
N THR A 120 19.82 -23.87 1.73
CA THR A 120 20.15 -25.13 1.06
C THR A 120 20.18 -26.28 2.07
N GLU A 121 20.17 -27.52 1.60
CA GLU A 121 20.25 -28.71 2.47
C GLU A 121 21.46 -28.68 3.41
N LYS A 122 22.60 -28.17 2.93
CA LYS A 122 23.84 -28.00 3.72
C LYS A 122 23.85 -26.73 4.59
N ARG A 123 23.05 -25.72 4.25
CA ARG A 123 22.97 -24.41 4.93
C ARG A 123 21.55 -24.15 5.43
N ASN A 124 21.03 -25.05 6.25
CA ASN A 124 19.65 -24.99 6.74
C ASN A 124 19.49 -24.28 8.11
N LYS A 125 20.58 -24.13 8.87
CA LYS A 125 20.61 -23.53 10.21
C LYS A 125 21.18 -22.09 10.20
N MET A 126 20.57 -21.22 9.43
CA MET A 126 20.87 -19.79 9.47
C MET A 126 19.98 -19.08 10.49
N ILE A 127 20.58 -18.15 11.24
CA ILE A 127 19.83 -17.22 12.08
C ILE A 127 19.02 -16.27 11.20
N THR A 128 17.89 -15.79 11.73
CA THR A 128 16.92 -14.96 10.98
C THR A 128 17.55 -13.66 10.48
N THR A 129 18.46 -13.05 11.23
CA THR A 129 19.20 -11.84 10.84
C THR A 129 20.03 -12.06 9.58
N THR A 130 20.72 -13.19 9.46
CA THR A 130 21.49 -13.54 8.26
C THR A 130 20.58 -13.77 7.04
N ILE A 131 19.45 -14.45 7.23
CA ILE A 131 18.47 -14.65 6.15
C ILE A 131 17.92 -13.29 5.69
N ASN A 132 17.57 -12.41 6.63
CA ASN A 132 17.10 -11.07 6.33
C ASN A 132 18.16 -10.25 5.55
N GLY A 133 19.41 -10.26 6.02
CA GLY A 133 20.52 -9.60 5.33
C GLY A 133 20.71 -10.11 3.89
N CYS A 134 20.63 -11.42 3.68
CA CYS A 134 20.69 -12.01 2.33
C CYS A 134 19.50 -11.59 1.44
N LEU A 135 18.29 -11.50 1.99
CA LEU A 135 17.11 -11.03 1.25
C LEU A 135 17.25 -9.56 0.88
N LEU A 136 17.65 -8.70 1.82
CA LEU A 136 17.87 -7.28 1.61
C LEU A 136 18.96 -7.02 0.58
N ALA A 137 20.10 -7.70 0.68
CA ALA A 137 21.19 -7.59 -0.30
C ALA A 137 20.72 -8.01 -1.71
N LYS A 138 19.99 -9.13 -1.83
CA LYS A 138 19.40 -9.56 -3.11
C LYS A 138 18.44 -8.53 -3.67
N GLN A 139 17.60 -7.93 -2.83
CA GLN A 139 16.64 -6.91 -3.24
C GLN A 139 17.34 -5.61 -3.67
N ALA A 140 18.36 -5.16 -2.94
CA ALA A 140 19.15 -3.98 -3.28
C ALA A 140 19.85 -4.13 -4.63
N VAL A 141 20.48 -5.28 -4.89
CA VAL A 141 21.09 -5.59 -6.20
C VAL A 141 20.04 -5.60 -7.32
N ASN A 142 18.84 -6.10 -7.06
CA ASN A 142 17.76 -6.10 -8.04
C ASN A 142 17.26 -4.68 -8.34
N ILE A 143 17.04 -3.85 -7.30
CA ILE A 143 16.67 -2.44 -7.44
C ILE A 143 17.71 -1.67 -8.25
N ALA A 144 19.00 -1.94 -8.04
CA ALA A 144 20.08 -1.32 -8.80
C ALA A 144 20.13 -1.76 -10.27
N GLY A 145 19.32 -2.74 -10.71
CA GLY A 145 19.34 -3.26 -12.08
C GLY A 145 20.40 -4.33 -12.30
N GLY A 146 20.73 -5.10 -11.26
CA GLY A 146 21.65 -6.23 -11.31
C GLY A 146 23.05 -5.93 -10.78
N CYS A 147 23.89 -6.97 -10.70
CA CYS A 147 25.20 -6.91 -10.05
C CYS A 147 26.16 -5.89 -10.69
N ILE A 148 26.02 -5.60 -11.98
CA ILE A 148 26.89 -4.67 -12.71
C ILE A 148 26.63 -3.22 -12.28
N ASN A 149 25.38 -2.91 -11.98
CA ASN A 149 24.93 -1.56 -11.66
C ASN A 149 24.87 -1.29 -10.16
N PHE A 150 24.91 -2.35 -9.35
CA PHE A 150 24.95 -2.25 -7.89
C PHE A 150 26.25 -1.60 -7.41
N LYS A 151 26.12 -0.44 -6.77
CA LYS A 151 27.22 0.26 -6.11
C LYS A 151 26.97 0.19 -4.60
N PRO A 152 27.81 -0.52 -3.83
CA PRO A 152 27.70 -0.51 -2.38
C PRO A 152 28.00 0.90 -1.86
N GLU A 153 27.05 1.50 -1.16
CA GLU A 153 27.27 2.75 -0.44
C GLU A 153 28.01 2.43 0.87
N CYS A 154 29.03 3.20 1.23
CA CYS A 154 29.91 2.91 2.37
C CYS A 154 29.17 2.78 3.72
N GLU A 155 27.98 3.38 3.87
CA GLU A 155 27.15 3.27 5.09
C GLU A 155 26.53 1.87 5.31
N HIS A 156 26.62 0.94 4.36
CA HIS A 156 26.09 -0.42 4.52
C HIS A 156 26.92 -1.33 5.45
N PHE A 157 28.07 -0.85 5.94
CA PHE A 157 28.99 -1.64 6.77
C PHE A 157 29.05 -1.21 8.24
N ASP A 158 28.34 -0.16 8.63
CA ASP A 158 28.50 0.43 9.96
C ASP A 158 27.35 0.04 10.94
N GLU A 159 27.80 -0.57 12.03
CA GLU A 159 27.27 -0.65 13.41
C GLU A 159 26.58 -1.90 13.98
N ASP A 160 25.84 -2.74 13.25
CA ASP A 160 25.09 -3.83 13.92
C ASP A 160 25.72 -5.25 13.87
N PHE A 161 26.90 -5.43 13.26
CA PHE A 161 27.50 -6.76 13.07
C PHE A 161 28.60 -7.17 14.07
N PHE A 162 28.99 -6.30 15.02
CA PHE A 162 30.11 -6.60 15.93
C PHE A 162 29.73 -6.91 17.39
N TYR A 163 28.46 -6.86 17.79
CA TYR A 163 28.03 -7.19 19.17
C TYR A 163 27.18 -8.46 19.27
N ALA A 164 27.73 -9.57 18.80
CA ALA A 164 27.26 -10.90 19.19
C ALA A 164 28.47 -11.84 19.41
N ASN A 165 29.19 -11.58 20.50
CA ASN A 165 30.01 -12.59 21.18
C ASN A 165 29.21 -13.13 22.36
#